data_AF-A0A7S0XER9-F1
#
_entry.id   AF-A0A7S0XER9-F1
#
_cell.length_a   1.000
_cell.length_b   1.000
_cell.length_c   1.000
_cell.angle_alpha   90.00
_cell.angle_beta   90.00
_cell.angle_gamma   90.00
#
_symmetry.space_group_name_H-M   'P 1'
#
loop_
_entity.id
_entity.type
_entity.pdbx_description
1 polymer ?
#
loop_
_entity_poly.entity_id
_entity_poly.type
_entity_poly.pdbx_seq_one_letter_code
_entity_poly.pdbx_strand_id
1 'polypeptide(L)'
;EQLIKSKINKNLLDKIDFTIEIDLFNDLIAYTMKVLVSGITERCENVFKSMSSIQWMNIDKVGEESSYCHILHTILVECIPKIRDALPPSYFNNFCTKLSTDLLQRYHDIIVRQKRISEMGCQQLLLDTYNIKTLLLYLHNLSTSTTNSTTTTNNNTISSSQIQIYSRIINTRTSHIEMILKLVTLPNELLVERFLNMWSDEIVLL
;
A
#
# COMPACT_ATOMS: atom_id res chain seq x y z
N GLU A 1 -25.52 11.70 20.81
CA GLU A 1 -26.96 11.66 20.46
C GLU A 1 -27.83 10.83 21.41
N GLN A 2 -27.60 9.51 21.53
CA GLN A 2 -28.46 8.61 22.34
C GLN A 2 -28.57 9.01 23.84
N LEU A 3 -27.47 9.48 24.44
CA LEU A 3 -27.46 9.99 25.83
C LEU A 3 -28.27 11.28 26.03
N ILE A 4 -28.44 12.08 24.98
CA ILE A 4 -29.23 13.33 25.01
C ILE A 4 -30.70 12.99 24.78
N LYS A 5 -30.97 12.11 23.81
CA LYS A 5 -32.31 11.54 23.55
C LYS A 5 -32.88 10.82 24.78
N SER A 6 -32.06 10.19 25.63
CA SER A 6 -32.55 9.52 26.85
C SER A 6 -32.94 10.46 28.00
N LYS A 7 -32.57 11.74 27.94
CA LYS A 7 -32.81 12.73 29.02
C LYS A 7 -33.83 13.82 28.66
N ILE A 8 -34.35 13.83 27.42
CA ILE A 8 -35.21 14.90 26.91
C ILE A 8 -36.66 14.42 26.72
N ASN A 9 -37.58 15.37 26.82
CA ASN A 9 -39.02 15.14 26.67
C ASN A 9 -39.35 14.57 25.28
N LYS A 10 -40.24 13.56 25.21
CA LYS A 10 -40.49 12.75 24.00
C LYS A 10 -40.87 13.57 22.76
N ASN A 11 -41.53 14.72 22.95
CA ASN A 11 -41.97 15.61 21.88
C ASN A 11 -40.83 16.39 21.19
N LEU A 12 -39.60 16.34 21.73
CA LEU A 12 -38.43 17.03 21.20
C LEU A 12 -37.40 16.06 20.58
N LEU A 13 -37.64 14.75 20.65
CA LEU A 13 -36.72 13.73 20.14
C LEU A 13 -36.51 13.83 18.63
N ASP A 14 -37.58 14.12 17.89
CA ASP A 14 -37.58 14.23 16.43
C ASP A 14 -36.87 15.50 15.93
N LYS A 15 -36.55 16.44 16.83
CA LYS A 15 -35.80 17.67 16.51
C LYS A 15 -34.30 17.54 16.78
N ILE A 16 -33.85 16.44 17.38
CA ILE A 16 -32.44 16.19 17.68
C ILE A 16 -31.93 15.22 16.64
N ASP A 17 -31.33 15.77 15.60
CA ASP A 17 -30.61 15.05 14.56
C ASP A 17 -29.20 15.63 14.47
N PHE A 18 -28.18 14.78 14.65
CA PHE A 18 -26.78 15.16 14.48
C PHE A 18 -26.15 14.53 13.24
N THR A 19 -26.97 13.99 12.33
CA THR A 19 -26.49 13.32 11.12
C THR A 19 -25.62 14.25 10.29
N ILE A 20 -26.01 15.52 10.14
CA ILE A 20 -25.25 16.53 9.39
C ILE A 20 -23.87 16.76 10.01
N GLU A 21 -23.79 16.92 11.33
CA GLU A 21 -22.52 17.12 12.04
C GLU A 21 -21.63 15.88 11.96
N ILE A 22 -22.22 14.69 12.09
CA ILE A 22 -21.51 13.41 11.96
C ILE A 22 -20.92 13.29 10.55
N ASP A 23 -21.69 13.59 9.51
CA ASP A 23 -21.24 13.56 8.12
C ASP A 23 -20.09 14.55 7.88
N LEU A 24 -20.20 15.77 8.41
CA LEU A 24 -19.14 16.76 8.35
C LEU A 24 -17.83 16.26 8.98
N PHE A 25 -17.90 15.60 10.14
CA PHE A 25 -16.72 15.01 10.78
C PHE A 25 -16.16 13.83 9.97
N ASN A 26 -17.02 12.99 9.40
CA ASN A 26 -16.59 11.88 8.54
C ASN A 26 -15.87 12.39 7.28
N ASP A 27 -16.37 13.46 6.66
CA ASP A 27 -15.72 14.10 5.51
C ASP A 27 -14.36 14.69 5.88
N LEU A 28 -14.27 15.35 7.03
CA LEU A 28 -13.00 15.87 7.54
C LEU A 28 -11.98 14.76 7.81
N ILE A 29 -12.41 13.64 8.40
CA ILE A 29 -11.57 12.46 8.63
C ILE A 29 -11.09 11.90 7.28
N ALA A 30 -11.98 11.76 6.30
CA ALA A 30 -11.64 11.25 4.98
C ALA A 30 -10.63 12.16 4.25
N TYR A 31 -10.80 13.49 4.35
CA TYR A 31 -9.87 14.47 3.81
C TYR A 31 -8.51 14.40 4.48
N THR A 32 -8.47 14.39 5.81
CA THR A 32 -7.22 14.30 6.59
C THR A 32 -6.46 13.01 6.28
N MET A 33 -7.18 11.89 6.12
CA MET A 33 -6.60 10.61 5.70
C MET A 33 -5.92 10.72 4.32
N LYS A 34 -6.54 11.41 3.35
CA LYS A 34 -5.94 11.64 2.03
C LYS A 34 -4.67 12.49 2.13
N VAL A 35 -4.71 13.57 2.92
CA VAL A 35 -3.54 14.44 3.15
C VAL A 35 -2.39 13.65 3.78
N LEU A 36 -2.69 12.81 4.77
CA LEU A 36 -1.68 11.99 5.44
C LEU A 36 -1.01 10.99 4.48
N VAL A 37 -1.81 10.31 3.66
CA VAL A 37 -1.29 9.42 2.61
C VAL A 37 -0.43 10.22 1.63
N SER A 38 -0.93 11.33 1.08
CA SER A 38 -0.18 12.19 0.14
C SER A 38 1.15 12.64 0.72
N GLY A 39 1.18 13.05 1.99
CA GLY A 39 2.39 13.52 2.65
C GLY A 39 3.49 12.45 2.72
N ILE A 40 3.15 11.16 2.85
CA ILE A 40 4.14 10.07 2.80
C ILE A 40 4.49 9.75 1.35
N THR A 41 3.52 9.71 0.45
CA THR A 41 3.77 9.39 -0.96
C THR A 41 4.65 10.46 -1.64
N GLU A 42 4.51 11.74 -1.27
CA GLU A 42 5.37 12.84 -1.71
C GLU A 42 6.81 12.70 -1.21
N ARG A 43 7.02 12.22 0.03
CA ARG A 43 8.37 11.91 0.54
C ARG A 43 9.03 10.79 -0.27
N CYS A 44 8.26 9.84 -0.75
CA CYS A 44 8.72 8.75 -1.62
C CYS A 44 8.92 9.18 -3.09
N GLU A 45 8.59 10.42 -3.48
CA GLU A 45 8.67 10.85 -4.88
C GLU A 45 10.10 10.74 -5.46
N ASN A 46 11.11 11.09 -4.65
CA ASN A 46 12.50 10.98 -5.06
C ASN A 46 12.97 9.52 -5.22
N VAL A 47 12.38 8.59 -4.45
CA VAL A 47 12.63 7.16 -4.61
C VAL A 47 12.18 6.70 -6.00
N PHE A 48 10.96 7.06 -6.37
CA PHE A 48 10.37 6.70 -7.66
C PHE A 48 11.08 7.37 -8.84
N LYS A 49 11.52 8.63 -8.69
CA LYS A 49 12.38 9.30 -9.67
C LYS A 49 13.71 8.58 -9.85
N SER A 50 14.35 8.19 -8.74
CA SER A 50 15.59 7.42 -8.77
C SER A 50 15.39 6.11 -9.53
N MET A 51 14.36 5.34 -9.19
CA MET A 51 14.02 4.09 -9.89
C MET A 51 13.78 4.30 -11.39
N SER A 52 13.03 5.34 -11.76
CA SER A 52 12.73 5.65 -13.16
C SER A 52 13.96 6.04 -13.98
N SER A 53 15.05 6.48 -13.34
CA SER A 53 16.29 6.88 -14.00
C SER A 53 17.27 5.72 -14.24
N ILE A 54 17.00 4.55 -13.65
CA ILE A 54 17.85 3.36 -13.80
C ILE A 54 17.76 2.84 -15.24
N GLN A 55 18.92 2.64 -15.87
CA GLN A 55 19.02 2.02 -17.18
C GLN A 55 18.92 0.49 -17.05
N TRP A 56 17.70 -0.02 -16.89
CA TRP A 56 17.42 -1.47 -16.71
C TRP A 56 17.96 -2.37 -17.84
N MET A 57 18.25 -1.80 -19.01
CA MET A 57 18.90 -2.50 -20.12
C MET A 57 20.40 -2.76 -19.89
N ASN A 58 21.09 -1.93 -19.08
CA ASN A 58 22.53 -2.01 -18.87
C ASN A 58 22.89 -2.77 -17.57
N ILE A 59 21.92 -3.47 -16.98
CA ILE A 59 22.16 -4.31 -15.82
C ILE A 59 22.68 -5.65 -16.33
N ASP A 60 23.94 -5.95 -16.04
CA ASP A 60 24.61 -7.17 -16.52
C ASP A 60 24.58 -8.32 -15.51
N LYS A 61 24.31 -8.02 -14.23
CA LYS A 61 24.26 -9.00 -13.13
C LYS A 61 23.20 -8.59 -12.11
N VAL A 62 22.49 -9.58 -11.58
CA VAL A 62 21.64 -9.41 -10.41
C VAL A 62 22.53 -9.21 -9.18
N GLY A 63 22.27 -8.15 -8.44
CA GLY A 63 23.01 -7.77 -7.24
C GLY A 63 22.17 -7.94 -5.98
N GLU A 64 22.49 -7.12 -4.98
CA GLU A 64 21.66 -6.96 -3.78
C GLU A 64 20.44 -6.07 -4.07
N GLU A 65 19.67 -5.75 -3.03
CA GLU A 65 18.54 -4.84 -3.12
C GLU A 65 18.93 -3.50 -3.78
N SER A 66 18.10 -3.02 -4.71
CA SER A 66 18.32 -1.72 -5.34
C SER A 66 18.27 -0.58 -4.31
N SER A 67 19.11 0.44 -4.50
CA SER A 67 19.21 1.59 -3.59
C SER A 67 17.88 2.31 -3.33
N TYR A 68 16.99 2.36 -4.33
CA TYR A 68 15.67 2.98 -4.16
C TYR A 68 14.79 2.19 -3.19
N CYS A 69 14.85 0.85 -3.19
CA CYS A 69 14.11 0.01 -2.23
C CYS A 69 14.60 0.27 -0.80
N HIS A 70 15.92 0.40 -0.62
CA HIS A 70 16.51 0.76 0.67
C HIS A 70 16.04 2.14 1.16
N ILE A 71 16.03 3.15 0.29
CA ILE A 71 15.54 4.49 0.65
C ILE A 71 14.04 4.45 0.98
N LEU A 72 13.24 3.70 0.21
CA LEU A 72 11.82 3.50 0.50
C LEU A 72 11.62 2.92 1.90
N HIS A 73 12.37 1.87 2.22
CA HIS A 73 12.36 1.23 3.53
C HIS A 73 12.66 2.23 4.65
N THR A 74 13.74 3.01 4.52
CA THR A 74 14.11 4.03 5.52
C THR A 74 13.00 5.06 5.74
N ILE A 75 12.39 5.58 4.67
CA ILE A 75 11.28 6.55 4.78
C ILE A 75 10.09 5.94 5.54
N LEU A 76 9.70 4.71 5.19
CA LEU A 76 8.55 4.06 5.82
C LEU A 76 8.82 3.71 7.29
N VAL A 77 10.01 3.19 7.62
CA VAL A 77 10.39 2.90 9.01
C VAL A 77 10.39 4.16 9.88
N GLU A 78 10.78 5.32 9.32
CA GLU A 78 10.77 6.57 10.07
C GLU A 78 9.37 7.15 10.29
N CYS A 79 8.48 7.01 9.29
CA CYS A 79 7.18 7.68 9.28
C CYS A 79 6.05 6.84 9.88
N ILE A 80 6.01 5.55 9.57
CA ILE A 80 4.86 4.68 9.87
C ILE A 80 4.60 4.52 11.37
N PRO A 81 5.62 4.35 12.25
CA PRO A 81 5.37 4.26 13.69
C PRO A 81 4.72 5.52 14.27
N LYS A 82 5.17 6.72 13.83
CA LYS A 82 4.60 8.00 14.28
C LYS A 82 3.11 8.12 13.91
N ILE A 83 2.74 7.61 12.74
CA ILE A 83 1.35 7.60 12.26
C ILE A 83 0.52 6.56 13.02
N ARG A 84 1.10 5.38 13.28
CA ARG A 84 0.47 4.32 14.04
C ARG A 84 0.07 4.79 15.43
N ASP A 85 0.94 5.51 16.11
CA ASP A 85 0.69 6.02 17.46
C ASP A 85 -0.35 7.16 17.48
N ALA A 86 -0.55 7.84 16.35
CA ALA A 86 -1.50 8.94 16.21
C ALA A 86 -2.92 8.50 15.79
N LEU A 87 -3.12 7.26 15.34
CA LEU A 87 -4.38 6.81 14.76
C LEU A 87 -4.98 5.60 15.50
N PRO A 88 -6.32 5.54 15.64
CA PRO A 88 -6.98 4.30 16.06
C PRO A 88 -6.75 3.17 15.06
N PRO A 89 -6.71 1.89 15.47
CA PRO A 89 -6.24 0.81 14.59
C PRO A 89 -7.06 0.56 13.33
N SER A 90 -8.36 0.85 13.33
CA SER A 90 -9.20 0.80 12.13
C SER A 90 -8.81 1.87 11.10
N TYR A 91 -8.53 3.09 11.54
CA TYR A 91 -8.05 4.19 10.69
C TYR A 91 -6.62 3.95 10.24
N PHE A 92 -5.76 3.41 11.10
CA PHE A 92 -4.41 3.01 10.71
C PHE A 92 -4.42 1.90 9.65
N ASN A 93 -5.31 0.90 9.76
CA ASN A 93 -5.45 -0.12 8.73
C ASN A 93 -5.90 0.47 7.38
N ASN A 94 -6.85 1.42 7.40
CA ASN A 94 -7.29 2.14 6.21
C ASN A 94 -6.14 2.95 5.59
N PHE A 95 -5.38 3.65 6.43
CA PHE A 95 -4.17 4.38 6.04
C PHE A 95 -3.16 3.46 5.33
N CYS A 96 -2.76 2.34 5.96
CA CYS A 96 -1.84 1.38 5.38
C CYS A 96 -2.35 0.83 4.04
N THR A 97 -3.65 0.51 3.96
CA THR A 97 -4.25 0.00 2.72
C THR A 97 -4.16 1.02 1.59
N LYS A 98 -4.49 2.28 1.85
CA LYS A 98 -4.41 3.36 0.86
C LYS A 98 -2.98 3.66 0.46
N LEU A 99 -2.09 3.84 1.44
CA LEU A 99 -0.68 4.12 1.18
C LEU A 99 -0.03 3.02 0.33
N SER A 100 -0.18 1.76 0.72
CA SER A 100 0.40 0.65 -0.02
C SER A 100 -0.20 0.50 -1.42
N THR A 101 -1.49 0.80 -1.57
CA THR A 101 -2.14 0.83 -2.89
C THR A 101 -1.54 1.90 -3.79
N ASP A 102 -1.37 3.13 -3.28
CA ASP A 102 -0.81 4.25 -4.04
C ASP A 102 0.67 4.02 -4.39
N LEU A 103 1.47 3.50 -3.45
CA LEU A 103 2.88 3.17 -3.69
C LEU A 103 3.03 2.08 -4.75
N LEU A 104 2.25 0.99 -4.66
CA LEU A 104 2.27 -0.08 -5.66
C LEU A 104 1.78 0.40 -7.03
N GLN A 105 0.80 1.31 -7.07
CA GLN A 105 0.34 1.90 -8.32
C GLN A 105 1.46 2.72 -8.97
N ARG A 106 2.16 3.59 -8.22
CA ARG A 106 3.30 4.34 -8.75
C ARG A 106 4.43 3.44 -9.21
N TYR A 107 4.75 2.41 -8.43
CA TYR A 107 5.77 1.40 -8.77
C TYR A 107 5.42 0.69 -10.09
N HIS A 108 4.19 0.20 -10.21
CA HIS A 108 3.64 -0.38 -11.44
C HIS A 108 3.77 0.58 -12.62
N ASP A 109 3.33 1.83 -12.45
CA ASP A 109 3.30 2.81 -13.53
C ASP A 109 4.71 3.18 -14.05
N ILE A 110 5.74 3.05 -13.20
CA ILE A 110 7.14 3.24 -13.61
C ILE A 110 7.60 2.04 -14.42
N ILE A 111 7.30 0.82 -13.97
CA ILE A 111 7.68 -0.43 -14.67
C ILE A 111 7.10 -0.47 -16.07
N VAL A 112 5.80 -0.22 -16.22
CA VAL A 112 5.14 -0.26 -17.55
C VAL A 112 5.61 0.84 -18.49
N ARG A 113 6.21 1.91 -17.96
CA ARG A 113 6.82 2.99 -18.76
C ARG A 113 8.26 2.70 -19.18
N GLN A 114 8.91 1.67 -18.63
CA GLN A 114 10.27 1.30 -19.03
C GLN A 114 10.26 0.72 -20.44
N LYS A 115 10.96 1.39 -21.36
CA LYS A 115 10.97 1.00 -22.79
C LYS A 115 11.73 -0.28 -23.07
N ARG A 116 12.81 -0.53 -22.31
CA ARG A 116 13.71 -1.66 -22.52
C ARG A 116 14.25 -2.14 -21.18
N ILE A 117 14.08 -3.42 -20.90
CA ILE A 117 14.55 -4.11 -19.70
C ILE A 117 15.36 -5.30 -20.18
N SER A 118 16.58 -5.47 -19.68
CA SER A 118 17.40 -6.67 -19.96
C SER A 118 16.88 -7.86 -19.16
N GLU A 119 17.29 -9.08 -19.51
CA GLU A 119 16.93 -10.27 -18.72
C GLU A 119 17.39 -10.14 -17.26
N MET A 120 18.63 -9.73 -17.05
CA MET A 120 19.19 -9.51 -15.70
C MET A 120 18.51 -8.34 -14.97
N GLY A 121 18.19 -7.26 -15.69
CA GLY A 121 17.41 -6.15 -15.13
C GLY A 121 15.99 -6.55 -14.71
N CYS A 122 15.35 -7.47 -15.46
CA CYS A 122 14.06 -8.03 -15.08
C CYS A 122 14.17 -8.87 -13.81
N GLN A 123 15.21 -9.73 -13.71
CA GLN A 123 15.48 -10.50 -12.50
C GLN A 123 15.72 -9.60 -11.28
N GLN A 124 16.45 -8.49 -11.45
CA GLN A 124 16.63 -7.48 -10.40
C GLN A 124 15.30 -6.84 -10.00
N LEU A 125 14.44 -6.45 -10.95
CA LEU A 125 13.11 -5.90 -10.67
C LEU A 125 12.19 -6.90 -9.96
N LEU A 126 12.29 -8.19 -10.25
CA LEU A 126 11.54 -9.23 -9.54
C LEU A 126 12.00 -9.35 -8.08
N LEU A 127 13.31 -9.30 -7.83
CA LEU A 127 13.87 -9.25 -6.48
C LEU A 127 13.38 -8.00 -5.72
N ASP A 128 13.48 -6.84 -6.34
CA ASP A 128 13.02 -5.58 -5.76
C ASP A 128 11.51 -5.59 -5.46
N THR A 129 10.71 -6.19 -6.35
CA THR A 129 9.27 -6.36 -6.16
C THR A 129 8.96 -7.23 -4.93
N TYR A 130 9.73 -8.31 -4.73
CA TYR A 130 9.61 -9.16 -3.55
C TYR A 130 9.96 -8.41 -2.26
N ASN A 131 11.02 -7.60 -2.27
CA ASN A 131 11.42 -6.80 -1.11
C ASN A 131 10.34 -5.75 -0.76
N ILE A 132 9.83 -5.03 -1.76
CA ILE A 132 8.73 -4.07 -1.59
C ILE A 132 7.49 -4.77 -1.05
N LYS A 133 7.10 -5.93 -1.61
CA LYS A 133 5.99 -6.73 -1.12
C LYS A 133 6.14 -7.08 0.36
N THR A 134 7.32 -7.57 0.75
CA THR A 134 7.61 -7.99 2.11
C THR A 134 7.56 -6.80 3.08
N LEU A 135 8.13 -5.67 2.68
CA LEU A 135 8.06 -4.41 3.42
C LEU A 135 6.61 -3.96 3.64
N LEU A 136 5.78 -3.97 2.58
CA LEU A 136 4.38 -3.56 2.68
C LEU A 136 3.57 -4.54 3.53
N LEU A 137 3.82 -5.84 3.47
CA LEU A 137 3.15 -6.81 4.35
C LEU A 137 3.57 -6.63 5.82
N TYR A 138 4.80 -6.15 6.07
CA TYR A 138 5.30 -5.86 7.40
C TYR A 138 4.91 -4.47 7.94
N LEU A 139 4.24 -3.64 7.13
CA LEU A 139 3.93 -2.24 7.45
C LEU A 139 3.21 -2.05 8.79
N HIS A 140 2.25 -2.93 9.10
CA HIS A 140 1.50 -2.90 10.37
C HIS A 140 2.36 -3.24 11.60
N ASN A 141 3.48 -3.93 11.41
CA ASN A 141 4.37 -4.35 12.49
C ASN A 141 5.49 -3.34 12.76
N LEU A 142 5.67 -2.34 11.89
CA LEU A 142 6.60 -1.24 12.14
C LEU A 142 6.19 -0.53 13.46
N SER A 143 7.11 -0.50 14.41
CA SER A 143 6.95 0.13 15.71
C SER A 143 8.25 0.83 16.11
N THR A 144 8.14 1.94 16.83
CA THR A 144 9.32 2.58 17.42
C THR A 144 9.81 1.70 18.57
N SER A 145 11.08 1.31 18.58
CA SER A 145 11.70 0.50 19.66
C SER A 145 11.85 1.25 21.00
N THR A 146 11.01 2.24 21.32
CA THR A 146 11.22 3.20 22.43
C THR A 146 10.19 3.10 23.57
N THR A 147 9.63 1.91 23.85
CA THR A 147 8.83 1.72 25.08
C THR A 147 9.35 0.56 25.92
N ASN A 148 10.50 0.80 26.55
CA ASN A 148 10.81 0.21 27.86
C ASN A 148 9.89 0.83 28.91
N SER A 149 8.67 0.29 29.08
CA SER A 149 7.90 0.42 30.33
C SER A 149 6.61 -0.41 30.24
N THR A 150 6.59 -1.52 30.98
CA THR A 150 5.47 -2.00 31.80
C THR A 150 4.04 -1.63 31.39
N THR A 151 3.26 -2.67 31.09
CA THR A 151 1.80 -2.72 31.30
C THR A 151 0.97 -1.62 30.63
N THR A 152 0.56 -1.85 29.38
CA THR A 152 -0.86 -1.82 28.98
C THR A 152 -0.95 -2.47 27.61
N THR A 153 -1.40 -3.73 27.61
CA THR A 153 -1.92 -4.43 26.45
C THR A 153 -3.16 -3.65 25.97
N ASN A 154 -2.96 -2.59 25.18
CA ASN A 154 -4.06 -1.94 24.49
C ASN A 154 -4.52 -2.90 23.39
N ASN A 155 -5.49 -3.73 23.76
CA ASN A 155 -6.24 -4.69 22.95
C ASN A 155 -7.09 -4.01 21.87
N ASN A 156 -6.52 -3.07 21.12
CA ASN A 156 -7.09 -2.61 19.86
C ASN A 156 -6.39 -3.35 18.71
N THR A 157 -6.41 -4.68 18.78
CA THR A 157 -5.89 -5.52 17.70
C THR A 157 -6.82 -5.38 16.50
N ILE A 158 -6.26 -5.05 15.34
CA ILE A 158 -6.99 -5.06 14.07
C ILE A 158 -7.58 -6.46 13.89
N SER A 159 -8.84 -6.54 13.46
CA SER A 159 -9.50 -7.84 13.21
C SER A 159 -8.64 -8.67 12.25
N SER A 160 -8.47 -9.96 12.56
CA SER A 160 -7.77 -10.90 11.69
C SER A 160 -8.28 -10.83 10.24
N SER A 161 -9.60 -10.67 10.06
CA SER A 161 -10.23 -10.49 8.75
C SER A 161 -9.74 -9.25 7.98
N GLN A 162 -9.51 -8.13 8.66
CA GLN A 162 -9.03 -6.90 8.03
C GLN A 162 -7.56 -7.01 7.60
N ILE A 163 -6.74 -7.70 8.39
CA ILE A 163 -5.35 -8.01 8.04
C ILE A 163 -5.29 -8.95 6.82
N GLN A 164 -6.19 -9.94 6.75
CA GLN A 164 -6.29 -10.83 5.58
C GLN A 164 -6.70 -10.08 4.31
N ILE A 165 -7.66 -9.15 4.39
CA ILE A 165 -8.07 -8.31 3.25
C ILE A 165 -6.89 -7.47 2.76
N TYR A 166 -6.17 -6.81 3.68
CA TYR A 166 -4.97 -6.04 3.35
C TYR A 166 -3.93 -6.90 2.64
N SER A 167 -3.57 -8.06 3.22
CA SER A 167 -2.61 -8.98 2.63
C SER A 167 -3.03 -9.45 1.24
N ARG A 168 -4.32 -9.73 1.03
CA ARG A 168 -4.86 -10.11 -0.29
C ARG A 168 -4.67 -9.00 -1.31
N ILE A 169 -4.98 -7.74 -0.95
CA ILE A 169 -4.80 -6.59 -1.85
C ILE A 169 -3.32 -6.45 -2.27
N ILE A 170 -2.39 -6.53 -1.32
CA ILE A 170 -0.96 -6.44 -1.61
C ILE A 170 -0.54 -7.58 -2.53
N ASN A 171 -0.88 -8.83 -2.18
CA ASN A 171 -0.53 -10.00 -2.97
C ASN A 171 -1.07 -9.90 -4.41
N THR A 172 -2.34 -9.54 -4.59
CA THR A 172 -2.94 -9.39 -5.93
C THR A 172 -2.20 -8.34 -6.76
N ARG A 173 -1.92 -7.17 -6.20
CA ARG A 173 -1.21 -6.09 -6.91
C ARG A 173 0.23 -6.47 -7.23
N THR A 174 0.95 -7.09 -6.30
CA THR A 174 2.34 -7.52 -6.53
C THR A 174 2.40 -8.64 -7.56
N SER A 175 1.47 -9.60 -7.54
CA SER A 175 1.41 -10.68 -8.53
C SER A 175 1.16 -10.15 -9.93
N HIS A 176 0.33 -9.11 -10.08
CA HIS A 176 0.13 -8.44 -11.36
C HIS A 176 1.42 -7.78 -11.89
N ILE A 177 2.19 -7.13 -11.01
CA ILE A 177 3.48 -6.52 -11.38
C ILE A 177 4.51 -7.60 -11.76
N GLU A 178 4.60 -8.68 -10.98
CA GLU A 178 5.48 -9.81 -11.31
C GLU A 178 5.10 -10.46 -12.65
N MET A 179 3.80 -10.57 -12.94
CA MET A 179 3.31 -11.07 -14.22
C MET A 179 3.80 -10.20 -15.39
N ILE A 180 3.65 -8.88 -15.29
CA ILE A 180 4.13 -7.94 -16.30
C ILE A 180 5.63 -8.11 -16.52
N LEU A 181 6.42 -8.15 -15.45
CA LEU A 181 7.88 -8.33 -15.54
C LEU A 181 8.24 -9.65 -16.24
N LYS A 182 7.59 -10.75 -15.86
CA LYS A 182 7.81 -12.06 -16.48
C LYS A 182 7.48 -12.04 -17.98
N LEU A 183 6.42 -11.32 -18.39
CA LEU A 183 6.04 -11.13 -19.79
C LEU A 183 7.07 -10.33 -20.60
N VAL A 184 7.70 -9.30 -20.01
CA VAL A 184 8.72 -8.49 -20.70
C VAL A 184 9.96 -9.30 -21.07
N THR A 185 10.28 -10.36 -20.33
CA THR A 185 11.43 -11.25 -20.58
C THR A 185 11.16 -12.36 -21.59
N LEU A 186 9.93 -12.54 -22.05
CA LEU A 186 9.60 -13.61 -22.99
C LEU A 186 10.10 -13.26 -24.40
N PRO A 187 10.74 -14.21 -25.11
CA PRO A 187 10.99 -14.08 -26.54
C PRO A 187 9.66 -13.80 -27.27
N ASN A 188 9.69 -12.93 -28.29
CA ASN A 188 8.49 -12.51 -29.04
C ASN A 188 7.63 -13.69 -29.53
N GLU A 189 8.25 -14.84 -29.79
CA GLU A 189 7.60 -16.07 -30.27
C GLU A 189 6.70 -16.74 -29.22
N LEU A 190 7.06 -16.64 -27.93
CA LEU A 190 6.33 -17.29 -26.83
C LEU A 190 5.37 -16.34 -26.11
N LEU A 191 5.37 -15.07 -26.50
CA LEU A 191 4.62 -14.00 -25.83
C LEU A 191 3.10 -14.21 -25.99
N VAL A 192 2.64 -14.59 -27.17
CA VAL A 192 1.22 -14.81 -27.46
C VAL A 192 0.67 -16.03 -26.70
N GLU A 193 1.41 -17.14 -26.69
CA GLU A 193 1.00 -18.37 -26.02
C GLU A 193 0.91 -18.21 -24.50
N ARG A 194 1.92 -17.55 -23.90
CA ARG A 194 1.91 -17.24 -22.46
C ARG A 194 0.86 -16.21 -22.08
N PHE A 195 0.65 -15.18 -22.91
CA PHE A 195 -0.40 -14.19 -22.67
C PHE A 195 -1.78 -14.84 -22.64
N LEU A 196 -2.09 -15.71 -23.61
CA LEU A 196 -3.37 -16.44 -23.67
C LEU A 196 -3.56 -17.40 -22.50
N ASN A 197 -2.51 -18.13 -22.10
CA ASN A 197 -2.57 -19.05 -20.95
C ASN A 197 -2.69 -18.31 -19.60
N MET A 198 -2.22 -17.06 -19.49
CA MET A 198 -2.32 -16.28 -18.26
C MET A 198 -3.65 -15.54 -18.10
N TRP A 199 -4.37 -15.27 -19.19
CA TRP A 199 -5.65 -14.56 -19.21
C TRP A 199 -6.84 -15.45 -19.53
N SER A 200 -6.66 -16.78 -19.56
CA SER A 200 -7.72 -17.74 -19.89
C SER A 200 -8.95 -17.61 -18.98
N ASP A 201 -8.77 -17.18 -17.73
CA ASP A 201 -9.87 -17.03 -16.77
C ASP A 201 -10.64 -15.71 -16.93
N GLU A 202 -10.02 -14.66 -17.49
CA GLU A 202 -10.67 -13.35 -17.72
C GLU A 202 -11.30 -13.25 -19.11
N ILE A 203 -10.79 -13.98 -20.11
CA ILE A 203 -11.30 -13.96 -21.49
C ILE A 203 -12.64 -14.70 -21.64
N VAL A 204 -12.95 -15.66 -20.75
CA VAL A 204 -14.21 -16.42 -20.78
C VAL A 204 -15.43 -15.57 -20.36
N LEU A 205 -15.22 -14.34 -19.88
CA LEU A 205 -16.28 -13.41 -19.47
C LEU A 205 -16.65 -12.34 -20.52
N LEU A 206 -16.08 -12.40 -21.74
CA LEU A 206 -16.48 -11.59 -22.90
C LEU A 206 -17.20 -12.45 -23.95
#